data_AF-A0A8H6LXP4-F1
#
_entry.id   AF-A0A8H6LXP4-F1
#
_cell.length_a   1.000
_cell.length_b   1.000
_cell.length_c   1.000
_cell.angle_alpha   90.00
_cell.angle_beta   90.00
_cell.angle_gamma   90.00
#
_symmetry.space_group_name_H-M   'P 1'
#
loop_
_entity.id
_entity.type
_entity.pdbx_description
1 polymer ?
#
loop_
_entity_poly.entity_id
_entity_poly.type
_entity_poly.pdbx_seq_one_letter_code
_entity_poly.pdbx_strand_id
1 'polypeptide(L)'
;MEGWKDNVREAATCLRAAYEDAMRTGAFTPDDLDHRRGLGFLAIPVGVSMGGGQERPGNLFHHLHARRVVSQAILRNTAIRRIAGHQSACFAMLAPKLHRMYKEVLGDLFDTYPQLERNFSNSVFPAVSFNCGPASVCIDHADFNNLSFGLCLITALGDFDYQTGGHVVLHGIKKVIELPSGSTVAIPSSLEVHSNTGLKPSETRYSITQYAAGGLFRWMAYDGVTAKKLSSTKAGKKKKNAADGPEGQRWAEGLSLYSTMESWAQDHEDVKIAK
;
A
#
# COMPACT_ATOMS: atom_id res chain seq x y z
N MET A 1 -7.40 11.79 22.44
CA MET A 1 -7.55 10.36 22.09
C MET A 1 -8.95 10.01 21.59
N GLU A 2 -10.01 10.64 22.11
CA GLU A 2 -11.41 10.39 21.70
C GLU A 2 -11.66 10.56 20.19
N GLY A 3 -11.14 11.63 19.58
CA GLY A 3 -11.29 11.86 18.14
C GLY A 3 -10.64 10.81 17.22
N TRP A 4 -9.64 10.04 17.67
CA TRP A 4 -9.09 8.94 16.86
C TRP A 4 -10.00 7.71 16.88
N LYS A 5 -10.58 7.39 18.04
CA LYS A 5 -11.53 6.28 18.16
C LYS A 5 -12.77 6.52 17.28
N ASP A 6 -13.28 7.74 17.27
CA ASP A 6 -14.41 8.11 16.39
C ASP A 6 -14.02 8.04 14.90
N ASN A 7 -12.81 8.49 14.55
CA ASN A 7 -12.29 8.36 13.19
C ASN A 7 -12.20 6.89 12.74
N VAL A 8 -11.71 6.01 13.61
CA VAL A 8 -11.59 4.57 13.35
C VAL A 8 -12.98 3.94 13.16
N ARG A 9 -13.96 4.31 14.00
CA ARG A 9 -15.34 3.83 13.89
C ARG A 9 -16.01 4.29 12.58
N GLU A 10 -15.82 5.56 12.20
CA GLU A 10 -16.33 6.11 10.96
C GLU A 10 -15.69 5.43 9.74
N ALA A 11 -14.38 5.22 9.75
CA ALA A 11 -13.70 4.51 8.67
C ALA A 11 -14.20 3.06 8.51
N ALA A 12 -14.40 2.34 9.62
CA ALA A 12 -14.99 1.00 9.59
C ALA A 12 -16.42 1.01 9.03
N THR A 13 -17.23 2.01 9.43
CA THR A 13 -18.60 2.20 8.92
C THR A 13 -18.60 2.49 7.42
N CYS A 14 -17.68 3.33 6.95
CA CYS A 14 -17.50 3.62 5.52
C CYS A 14 -17.16 2.35 4.71
N LEU A 15 -16.25 1.51 5.19
CA LEU A 15 -15.89 0.26 4.49
C LEU A 15 -17.02 -0.78 4.52
N ARG A 16 -17.77 -0.86 5.64
CA ARG A 16 -18.97 -1.71 5.72
C ARG A 16 -20.05 -1.24 4.73
N ALA A 17 -20.36 0.05 4.74
CA ALA A 17 -21.34 0.63 3.82
C ALA A 17 -20.91 0.43 2.36
N ALA A 18 -19.63 0.59 2.04
CA ALA A 18 -19.11 0.32 0.71
C ALA A 18 -19.28 -1.14 0.27
N TYR A 19 -19.09 -2.11 1.17
CA TYR A 19 -19.36 -3.52 0.91
C TYR A 19 -20.86 -3.77 0.64
N GLU A 20 -21.73 -3.30 1.53
CA GLU A 20 -23.19 -3.44 1.39
C GLU A 20 -23.68 -2.77 0.08
N ASP A 21 -23.14 -1.59 -0.21
CA ASP A 21 -23.46 -0.83 -1.40
C ASP A 21 -23.00 -1.54 -2.68
N ALA A 22 -21.78 -2.06 -2.66
CA ALA A 22 -21.20 -2.82 -3.75
C ALA A 22 -22.03 -4.07 -4.08
N MET A 23 -22.40 -4.85 -3.06
CA MET A 23 -23.16 -6.09 -3.23
C MET A 23 -24.59 -5.82 -3.70
N ARG A 24 -25.33 -4.92 -3.04
CA ARG A 24 -26.75 -4.68 -3.39
C ARG A 24 -26.91 -3.99 -4.76
N THR A 25 -25.94 -3.22 -5.23
CA THR A 25 -25.99 -2.59 -6.57
C THR A 25 -25.46 -3.50 -7.68
N GLY A 26 -24.88 -4.65 -7.34
CA GLY A 26 -24.19 -5.51 -8.31
C GLY A 26 -22.92 -4.88 -8.88
N ALA A 27 -22.37 -3.85 -8.24
CA ALA A 27 -21.06 -3.30 -8.61
C ALA A 27 -19.96 -4.35 -8.49
N PHE A 28 -20.09 -5.21 -7.47
CA PHE A 28 -19.29 -6.39 -7.25
C PHE A 28 -20.23 -7.57 -6.95
N THR A 29 -19.81 -8.78 -7.31
CA THR A 29 -20.57 -10.01 -7.13
C THR A 29 -19.91 -10.90 -6.06
N PRO A 30 -20.57 -11.97 -5.59
CA PRO A 30 -19.93 -12.95 -4.72
C PRO A 30 -18.63 -13.52 -5.28
N ASP A 31 -18.51 -13.67 -6.60
CA ASP A 31 -17.27 -14.14 -7.26
C ASP A 31 -16.09 -13.17 -7.07
N ASP A 32 -16.35 -11.87 -6.85
CA ASP A 32 -15.29 -10.89 -6.56
C ASP A 32 -14.74 -11.04 -5.12
N LEU A 33 -15.41 -11.79 -4.24
CA LEU A 33 -15.00 -12.00 -2.85
C LEU A 33 -13.91 -13.08 -2.70
N ASP A 34 -13.74 -13.90 -3.73
CA ASP A 34 -12.76 -14.97 -3.77
C ASP A 34 -11.60 -14.57 -4.69
N HIS A 35 -10.47 -14.30 -4.07
CA HIS A 35 -9.30 -13.78 -4.78
C HIS A 35 -8.00 -14.33 -4.20
N ARG A 36 -6.89 -14.08 -4.89
CA ARG A 36 -5.56 -14.61 -4.55
C ARG A 36 -5.08 -14.38 -3.10
N ARG A 37 -5.65 -13.41 -2.38
CA ARG A 37 -5.23 -13.03 -1.02
C ARG A 37 -6.15 -13.57 0.07
N GLY A 38 -7.26 -14.20 -0.26
CA GLY A 38 -8.25 -14.66 0.72
C GLY A 38 -9.63 -14.85 0.11
N LEU A 39 -10.53 -15.40 0.91
CA LEU A 39 -11.88 -15.80 0.51
C LEU A 39 -12.91 -15.04 1.33
N GLY A 40 -14.07 -14.77 0.73
CA GLY A 40 -15.22 -14.22 1.42
C GLY A 40 -15.11 -12.75 1.87
N PHE A 41 -14.26 -11.94 1.24
CA PHE A 41 -14.23 -10.49 1.49
C PHE A 41 -13.89 -9.68 0.25
N LEU A 42 -14.33 -8.42 0.21
CA LEU A 42 -14.16 -7.55 -0.94
C LEU A 42 -12.89 -6.72 -0.83
N ALA A 43 -11.91 -6.92 -1.72
CA ALA A 43 -10.75 -6.04 -1.84
C ALA A 43 -10.92 -5.03 -2.98
N ILE A 44 -10.90 -3.73 -2.66
CA ILE A 44 -11.02 -2.64 -3.65
C ILE A 44 -9.68 -1.90 -3.78
N PRO A 45 -8.86 -2.22 -4.79
CA PRO A 45 -7.61 -1.51 -5.04
C PRO A 45 -7.85 -0.23 -5.86
N VAL A 46 -7.20 0.88 -5.49
CA VAL A 46 -7.35 2.20 -6.14
C VAL A 46 -5.99 2.93 -6.18
N GLY A 47 -5.79 3.77 -7.19
CA GLY A 47 -4.58 4.60 -7.36
C GLY A 47 -3.69 4.14 -8.50
N VAL A 48 -2.43 4.52 -8.48
CA VAL A 48 -1.48 4.32 -9.59
C VAL A 48 -0.60 3.10 -9.35
N SER A 49 -0.45 2.27 -10.39
CA SER A 49 0.40 1.08 -10.34
C SER A 49 1.13 0.88 -11.67
N MET A 50 2.15 0.03 -11.62
CA MET A 50 2.84 -0.48 -12.81
C MET A 50 3.36 -1.91 -12.55
N GLY A 51 2.84 -2.87 -13.29
CA GLY A 51 3.23 -4.28 -13.22
C GLY A 51 2.50 -5.12 -14.26
N GLY A 52 2.63 -6.46 -14.20
CA GLY A 52 1.82 -7.38 -15.00
C GLY A 52 1.89 -7.20 -16.52
N GLY A 53 3.00 -6.65 -17.04
CA GLY A 53 3.19 -6.42 -18.47
C GLY A 53 2.70 -5.07 -19.00
N GLN A 54 2.23 -4.16 -18.13
CA GLN A 54 1.88 -2.79 -18.52
C GLN A 54 3.05 -2.07 -19.21
N GLU A 55 2.75 -1.34 -20.29
CA GLU A 55 3.75 -0.59 -21.06
C GLU A 55 4.06 0.79 -20.47
N ARG A 56 3.21 1.27 -19.56
CA ARG A 56 3.36 2.55 -18.84
C ARG A 56 2.61 2.49 -17.50
N PRO A 57 2.95 3.35 -16.52
CA PRO A 57 2.15 3.55 -15.32
C PRO A 57 0.71 3.93 -15.66
N GLY A 58 -0.23 3.55 -14.80
CA GLY A 58 -1.63 3.90 -14.98
C GLY A 58 -2.45 3.81 -13.69
N ASN A 59 -3.57 4.53 -13.68
CA ASN A 59 -4.59 4.39 -12.66
C ASN A 59 -5.21 2.98 -12.74
N LEU A 60 -5.34 2.32 -11.59
CA LEU A 60 -5.97 1.01 -11.46
C LEU A 60 -7.40 1.07 -11.99
N PHE A 61 -7.68 0.20 -12.96
CA PHE A 61 -8.88 0.30 -13.77
C PHE A 61 -10.04 -0.49 -13.18
N HIS A 62 -11.10 0.22 -12.83
CA HIS A 62 -12.42 -0.36 -12.53
C HIS A 62 -13.28 -0.29 -13.78
N HIS A 63 -13.61 -1.44 -14.36
CA HIS A 63 -14.31 -1.51 -15.66
C HIS A 63 -15.78 -1.07 -15.58
N LEU A 64 -16.47 -1.35 -14.47
CA LEU A 64 -17.83 -0.87 -14.24
C LEU A 64 -17.84 0.53 -13.63
N HIS A 65 -18.74 1.39 -14.11
CA HIS A 65 -18.98 2.70 -13.51
C HIS A 65 -19.34 2.60 -12.02
N ALA A 66 -20.16 1.62 -11.64
CA ALA A 66 -20.57 1.40 -10.25
C ALA A 66 -19.38 1.12 -9.31
N ARG A 67 -18.36 0.36 -9.74
CA ARG A 67 -17.12 0.13 -8.97
C ARG A 67 -16.34 1.42 -8.74
N ARG A 68 -16.32 2.31 -9.74
CA ARG A 68 -15.72 3.66 -9.62
C ARG A 68 -16.49 4.52 -8.63
N VAL A 69 -17.82 4.48 -8.64
CA VAL A 69 -18.65 5.23 -7.69
C VAL A 69 -18.36 4.79 -6.25
N VAL A 70 -18.34 3.48 -5.99
CA VAL A 70 -18.02 2.93 -4.66
C VAL A 70 -16.62 3.35 -4.20
N SER A 71 -15.60 3.14 -5.03
CA SER A 71 -14.21 3.51 -4.68
C SER A 71 -14.03 5.02 -4.45
N GLN A 72 -14.67 5.87 -5.26
CA GLN A 72 -14.63 7.32 -5.08
C GLN A 72 -15.35 7.78 -3.81
N ALA A 73 -16.45 7.13 -3.42
CA ALA A 73 -17.12 7.42 -2.15
C ALA A 73 -16.18 7.15 -0.95
N ILE A 74 -15.44 6.04 -0.97
CA ILE A 74 -14.44 5.72 0.07
C ILE A 74 -13.32 6.78 0.08
N LEU A 75 -12.75 7.13 -1.08
CA LEU A 75 -11.66 8.12 -1.18
C LEU A 75 -12.04 9.52 -0.68
N ARG A 76 -13.33 9.89 -0.79
CA ARG A 76 -13.86 11.18 -0.32
C ARG A 76 -14.17 11.21 1.17
N ASN A 77 -14.29 10.05 1.83
CA ASN A 77 -14.57 10.00 3.26
C ASN A 77 -13.42 10.59 4.08
N THR A 78 -13.75 11.52 4.99
CA THR A 78 -12.75 12.26 5.77
C THR A 78 -11.94 11.34 6.69
N ALA A 79 -12.56 10.30 7.26
CA ALA A 79 -11.86 9.38 8.15
C ALA A 79 -10.84 8.51 7.42
N ILE A 80 -11.16 8.10 6.19
CA ILE A 80 -10.25 7.39 5.28
C ILE A 80 -9.03 8.27 4.97
N ARG A 81 -9.26 9.54 4.59
CA ARG A 81 -8.19 10.50 4.29
C ARG A 81 -7.28 10.75 5.50
N ARG A 82 -7.85 10.80 6.71
CA ARG A 82 -7.09 10.93 7.97
C ARG A 82 -6.23 9.70 8.25
N ILE A 83 -6.76 8.49 8.03
CA ILE A 83 -5.96 7.25 8.15
C ILE A 83 -4.83 7.25 7.11
N ALA A 84 -5.10 7.63 5.86
CA ALA A 84 -4.08 7.68 4.82
C ALA A 84 -2.93 8.63 5.18
N GLY A 85 -3.26 9.81 5.73
CA GLY A 85 -2.27 10.75 6.25
C GLY A 85 -1.51 10.23 7.46
N HIS A 86 -2.21 9.60 8.42
CA HIS A 86 -1.58 8.97 9.58
C HIS A 86 -0.58 7.89 9.17
N GLN A 87 -0.96 7.00 8.25
CA GLN A 87 -0.08 6.01 7.67
C GLN A 87 1.16 6.67 7.04
N SER A 88 0.98 7.68 6.18
CA SER A 88 2.13 8.39 5.58
C SER A 88 3.03 9.06 6.62
N ALA A 89 2.48 9.58 7.72
CA ALA A 89 3.26 10.16 8.82
C ALA A 89 4.03 9.09 9.61
N CYS A 90 3.41 7.93 9.87
CA CYS A 90 4.09 6.77 10.46
C CYS A 90 5.25 6.31 9.58
N PHE A 91 5.08 6.32 8.25
CA PHE A 91 6.19 6.01 7.33
C PHE A 91 7.35 7.00 7.50
N ALA A 92 7.06 8.30 7.45
CA ALA A 92 8.06 9.34 7.62
C ALA A 92 8.80 9.22 8.98
N MET A 93 8.08 8.85 10.04
CA MET A 93 8.65 8.60 11.36
C MET A 93 9.58 7.39 11.38
N LEU A 94 9.15 6.24 10.83
CA LEU A 94 9.88 4.98 10.88
C LEU A 94 11.10 4.94 9.95
N ALA A 95 11.01 5.53 8.77
CA ALA A 95 12.05 5.49 7.74
C ALA A 95 12.10 6.82 6.96
N PRO A 96 12.62 7.90 7.56
CA PRO A 96 12.55 9.25 6.99
C PRO A 96 13.24 9.38 5.62
N LYS A 97 14.40 8.73 5.43
CA LYS A 97 15.12 8.74 4.15
C LYS A 97 14.33 8.01 3.05
N LEU A 98 13.77 6.84 3.39
CA LEU A 98 12.95 6.07 2.45
C LEU A 98 11.65 6.82 2.09
N HIS A 99 11.01 7.47 3.07
CA HIS A 99 9.84 8.32 2.85
C HIS A 99 10.15 9.50 1.93
N ARG A 100 11.28 10.18 2.14
CA ARG A 100 11.75 11.25 1.23
C ARG A 100 11.90 10.73 -0.20
N MET A 101 12.59 9.59 -0.39
CA MET A 101 12.77 9.01 -1.72
C MET A 101 11.42 8.72 -2.40
N TYR A 102 10.43 8.20 -1.66
CA TYR A 102 9.07 8.03 -2.18
C TYR A 102 8.46 9.36 -2.61
N LYS A 103 8.57 10.39 -1.75
CA LYS A 103 8.01 11.72 -2.02
C LYS A 103 8.61 12.34 -3.29
N GLU A 104 9.92 12.23 -3.48
CA GLU A 104 10.64 12.76 -4.64
C GLU A 104 10.31 11.98 -5.91
N VAL A 105 10.57 10.67 -5.93
CA VAL A 105 10.39 9.86 -7.15
C VAL A 105 8.92 9.82 -7.60
N LEU A 106 7.99 9.68 -6.66
CA LEU A 106 6.56 9.70 -6.99
C LEU A 106 6.07 11.13 -7.23
N GLY A 107 6.66 12.13 -6.56
CA GLY A 107 6.56 13.56 -6.91
C GLY A 107 6.69 13.79 -8.39
N ASP A 108 7.89 13.52 -8.88
CA ASP A 108 8.30 13.69 -10.27
C ASP A 108 7.42 12.87 -11.23
N LEU A 109 7.02 11.65 -10.83
CA LEU A 109 6.11 10.83 -11.62
C LEU A 109 4.77 11.54 -11.85
N PHE A 110 4.14 12.06 -10.78
CA PHE A 110 2.83 12.71 -10.90
C PHE A 110 2.93 14.05 -11.64
N ASP A 111 4.05 14.77 -11.50
CA ASP A 111 4.27 16.03 -12.22
C ASP A 111 4.54 15.80 -13.72
N THR A 112 5.25 14.72 -14.06
CA THR A 112 5.57 14.35 -15.46
C THR A 112 4.36 13.79 -16.19
N TYR A 113 3.45 13.10 -15.50
CA TYR A 113 2.32 12.38 -16.10
C TYR A 113 0.98 12.86 -15.53
N PRO A 114 0.43 13.98 -16.02
CA PRO A 114 -0.75 14.63 -15.45
C PRO A 114 -2.05 13.80 -15.53
N GLN A 115 -2.07 12.73 -16.33
CA GLN A 115 -3.17 11.77 -16.37
C GLN A 115 -3.21 10.81 -15.17
N LEU A 116 -2.14 10.76 -14.36
CA LEU A 116 -2.07 9.92 -13.16
C LEU A 116 -2.68 10.66 -11.98
N GLU A 117 -3.52 9.97 -11.21
CA GLU A 117 -4.29 10.59 -10.13
C GLU A 117 -3.77 10.14 -8.75
N ARG A 118 -3.39 11.12 -7.92
CA ARG A 118 -3.09 10.84 -6.51
C ARG A 118 -4.39 10.54 -5.76
N ASN A 119 -4.41 9.43 -5.01
CA ASN A 119 -5.54 9.10 -4.14
C ASN A 119 -5.77 10.17 -3.06
N PHE A 120 -4.68 10.61 -2.44
CA PHE A 120 -4.71 11.52 -1.30
C PHE A 120 -3.57 12.54 -1.38
N SER A 121 -3.88 13.82 -1.13
CA SER A 121 -2.87 14.89 -1.12
C SER A 121 -1.96 14.86 0.11
N ASN A 122 -2.37 14.15 1.17
CA ASN A 122 -1.65 14.03 2.44
C ASN A 122 -0.91 12.69 2.59
N SER A 123 -0.68 11.95 1.50
CA SER A 123 0.05 10.68 1.51
C SER A 123 1.03 10.59 0.35
N VAL A 124 2.20 9.99 0.60
CA VAL A 124 3.19 9.70 -0.46
C VAL A 124 2.85 8.47 -1.30
N PHE A 125 1.93 7.63 -0.84
CA PHE A 125 1.63 6.37 -1.52
C PHE A 125 0.81 6.59 -2.80
N PRO A 126 1.17 5.92 -3.91
CA PRO A 126 0.45 6.04 -5.16
C PRO A 126 -0.80 5.16 -5.19
N ALA A 127 -0.85 4.09 -4.40
CA ALA A 127 -1.96 3.13 -4.38
C ALA A 127 -2.42 2.78 -2.95
N VAL A 128 -3.69 2.39 -2.85
CA VAL A 128 -4.34 1.91 -1.64
C VAL A 128 -5.24 0.72 -1.98
N SER A 129 -5.38 -0.23 -1.06
CA SER A 129 -6.41 -1.27 -1.11
C SER A 129 -7.30 -1.14 0.12
N PHE A 130 -8.61 -1.16 -0.11
CA PHE A 130 -9.61 -1.24 0.94
C PHE A 130 -10.12 -2.67 1.02
N ASN A 131 -9.73 -3.38 2.07
CA ASN A 131 -10.26 -4.70 2.35
C ASN A 131 -11.56 -4.49 3.15
N CYS A 132 -12.66 -4.50 2.41
CA CYS A 132 -14.01 -4.40 2.91
C CYS A 132 -14.45 -5.81 3.32
N GLY A 133 -15.12 -5.90 4.47
CA GLY A 133 -15.27 -7.15 5.22
C GLY A 133 -16.38 -8.05 4.66
N PRO A 134 -17.17 -8.70 5.53
CA PRO A 134 -17.25 -8.49 6.99
C PRO A 134 -16.02 -9.01 7.75
N ALA A 135 -15.32 -10.02 7.23
CA ALA A 135 -14.11 -10.58 7.82
C ALA A 135 -12.97 -10.61 6.79
N SER A 136 -12.19 -9.53 6.71
CA SER A 136 -11.03 -9.48 5.81
C SER A 136 -9.87 -10.33 6.35
N VAL A 137 -9.96 -11.64 6.11
CA VAL A 137 -8.95 -12.64 6.46
C VAL A 137 -8.07 -12.94 5.26
N CYS A 138 -6.79 -12.55 5.33
CA CYS A 138 -5.86 -12.81 4.25
C CYS A 138 -5.12 -14.13 4.47
N ILE A 139 -5.06 -14.99 3.44
CA ILE A 139 -4.16 -16.15 3.42
C ILE A 139 -2.71 -15.71 3.19
N ASP A 140 -1.76 -16.64 3.32
CA ASP A 140 -0.34 -16.40 3.12
C ASP A 140 -0.01 -15.90 1.71
N HIS A 141 0.62 -14.74 1.63
CA HIS A 141 1.05 -14.16 0.36
C HIS A 141 2.20 -13.17 0.56
N ALA A 142 2.85 -12.82 -0.54
CA ALA A 142 3.67 -11.63 -0.64
C ALA A 142 3.19 -10.75 -1.80
N ASP A 143 3.35 -9.45 -1.65
CA ASP A 143 3.02 -8.49 -2.69
C ASP A 143 4.22 -8.24 -3.59
N PHE A 144 4.60 -9.27 -4.37
CA PHE A 144 5.80 -9.25 -5.21
C PHE A 144 5.92 -8.07 -6.20
N ASN A 145 4.82 -7.38 -6.49
CA ASN A 145 4.82 -6.20 -7.35
C ASN A 145 5.25 -4.91 -6.63
N ASN A 146 5.23 -4.89 -5.30
CA ASN A 146 5.61 -3.72 -4.51
C ASN A 146 7.14 -3.50 -4.58
N LEU A 147 7.56 -2.27 -4.25
CA LEU A 147 8.99 -1.96 -4.15
C LEU A 147 9.65 -2.89 -3.12
N SER A 148 10.71 -3.57 -3.51
CA SER A 148 11.25 -4.70 -2.75
C SER A 148 11.72 -4.32 -1.35
N PHE A 149 12.44 -3.21 -1.21
CA PHE A 149 12.87 -2.63 0.07
C PHE A 149 11.85 -1.59 0.60
N GLY A 150 10.69 -1.48 -0.04
CA GLY A 150 9.63 -0.55 0.34
C GLY A 150 8.81 -1.03 1.53
N LEU A 151 8.06 -0.11 2.14
CA LEU A 151 7.09 -0.43 3.19
C LEU A 151 5.67 -0.33 2.65
N CYS A 152 4.81 -1.22 3.14
CA CYS A 152 3.36 -1.10 3.07
C CYS A 152 2.80 -0.84 4.45
N LEU A 153 1.79 0.02 4.52
CA LEU A 153 1.17 0.42 5.79
C LEU A 153 -0.26 -0.08 5.83
N ILE A 154 -0.56 -0.85 6.87
CA ILE A 154 -1.84 -1.52 7.05
C ILE A 154 -2.44 -1.01 8.35
N THR A 155 -3.61 -0.37 8.27
CA THR A 155 -4.41 -0.02 9.44
C THR A 155 -5.54 -1.03 9.59
N ALA A 156 -5.60 -1.72 10.72
CA ALA A 156 -6.71 -2.61 11.05
C ALA A 156 -7.91 -1.79 11.54
N LEU A 157 -9.12 -2.22 11.19
CA LEU A 157 -10.38 -1.58 11.55
C LEU A 157 -11.42 -2.67 11.86
N GLY A 158 -12.53 -2.28 12.49
CA GLY A 158 -13.63 -3.20 12.82
C GLY A 158 -13.74 -3.48 14.32
N ASP A 159 -14.65 -4.38 14.66
CA ASP A 159 -14.95 -4.81 16.03
C ASP A 159 -14.57 -6.29 16.19
N PHE A 160 -13.42 -6.52 16.82
CA PHE A 160 -12.85 -7.84 17.06
C PHE A 160 -11.92 -7.81 18.28
N ASP A 161 -11.78 -8.97 18.92
CA ASP A 161 -10.87 -9.16 20.04
C ASP A 161 -9.44 -9.45 19.53
N TYR A 162 -8.64 -8.38 19.45
CA TYR A 162 -7.27 -8.42 18.94
C TYR A 162 -6.29 -9.27 19.75
N GLN A 163 -6.68 -9.75 20.94
CA GLN A 163 -5.88 -10.65 21.76
C GLN A 163 -6.10 -12.12 21.39
N THR A 164 -7.18 -12.41 20.63
CA THR A 164 -7.57 -13.77 20.27
C THR A 164 -7.65 -14.03 18.76
N GLY A 165 -7.66 -12.97 17.94
CA GLY A 165 -7.83 -13.07 16.50
C GLY A 165 -7.37 -11.82 15.73
N GLY A 166 -7.37 -11.91 14.40
CA GLY A 166 -7.01 -10.79 13.52
C GLY A 166 -5.53 -10.34 13.59
N HIS A 167 -4.66 -11.15 14.21
CA HIS A 167 -3.23 -10.89 14.34
C HIS A 167 -2.56 -10.86 12.98
N VAL A 168 -1.50 -10.07 12.83
CA VAL A 168 -0.65 -10.13 11.64
C VAL A 168 0.39 -11.23 11.83
N VAL A 169 0.50 -12.10 10.83
CA VAL A 169 1.50 -13.18 10.82
C VAL A 169 2.57 -12.81 9.80
N LEU A 170 3.82 -12.77 10.24
CA LEU A 170 5.01 -12.55 9.42
C LEU A 170 5.80 -13.85 9.41
N HIS A 171 5.65 -14.61 8.32
CA HIS A 171 6.09 -16.00 8.22
C HIS A 171 7.61 -16.14 8.11
N GLY A 172 8.25 -15.26 7.35
CA GLY A 172 9.70 -15.25 7.13
C GLY A 172 10.48 -14.99 8.41
N ILE A 173 10.03 -14.03 9.23
CA ILE A 173 10.65 -13.73 10.53
C ILE A 173 10.01 -14.47 11.72
N LYS A 174 9.04 -15.36 11.46
CA LYS A 174 8.36 -16.20 12.46
C LYS A 174 7.76 -15.40 13.61
N LYS A 175 7.00 -14.34 13.29
CA LYS A 175 6.32 -13.49 14.27
C LYS A 175 4.82 -13.50 14.07
N VAL A 176 4.09 -13.51 15.18
CA VAL A 176 2.65 -13.26 15.25
C VAL A 176 2.47 -12.03 16.12
N ILE A 177 1.79 -11.02 15.59
CA ILE A 177 1.70 -9.69 16.20
C ILE A 177 0.22 -9.34 16.37
N GLU A 178 -0.18 -9.10 17.62
CA GLU A 178 -1.49 -8.52 17.93
C GLU A 178 -1.60 -7.14 17.27
N LEU A 179 -2.68 -6.92 16.51
CA LEU A 179 -2.92 -5.66 15.82
C LEU A 179 -4.31 -5.12 16.18
N PRO A 180 -4.42 -4.27 17.22
CA PRO A 180 -5.70 -3.71 17.64
C PRO A 180 -6.37 -2.89 16.54
N SER A 181 -7.71 -2.84 16.56
CA SER A 181 -8.49 -1.93 15.70
C SER A 181 -8.03 -0.48 15.91
N GLY A 182 -7.79 0.22 14.80
CA GLY A 182 -7.22 1.57 14.76
C GLY A 182 -5.70 1.64 14.83
N SER A 183 -4.99 0.51 14.94
CA SER A 183 -3.53 0.45 14.92
C SER A 183 -3.01 0.26 13.50
N THR A 184 -1.79 0.75 13.26
CA THR A 184 -1.11 0.67 11.96
C THR A 184 0.18 -0.11 12.10
N VAL A 185 0.42 -1.06 11.19
CA VAL A 185 1.70 -1.77 11.05
C VAL A 185 2.35 -1.43 9.72
N ALA A 186 3.68 -1.30 9.73
CA ALA A 186 4.50 -1.16 8.54
C ALA A 186 5.22 -2.47 8.26
N ILE A 187 5.12 -3.01 7.04
CA ILE A 187 5.76 -4.28 6.67
C ILE A 187 6.45 -4.19 5.29
N PRO A 188 7.57 -4.89 5.07
CA PRO A 188 8.16 -5.05 3.74
C PRO A 188 7.39 -6.11 2.95
N SER A 189 6.16 -5.78 2.54
CA SER A 189 5.17 -6.77 2.06
C SER A 189 5.56 -7.55 0.80
N SER A 190 6.54 -7.05 0.03
CA SER A 190 7.12 -7.73 -1.13
C SER A 190 8.11 -8.85 -0.78
N LEU A 191 8.69 -8.84 0.42
CA LEU A 191 9.70 -9.79 0.87
C LEU A 191 9.23 -10.68 2.00
N GLU A 192 8.42 -10.11 2.88
CA GLU A 192 7.87 -10.83 4.01
C GLU A 192 6.55 -11.48 3.59
N VAL A 193 6.55 -12.80 3.49
CA VAL A 193 5.29 -13.57 3.36
C VAL A 193 4.47 -13.32 4.60
N HIS A 194 3.23 -12.86 4.41
CA HIS A 194 2.38 -12.43 5.50
C HIS A 194 0.93 -12.87 5.30
N SER A 195 0.22 -12.96 6.41
CA SER A 195 -1.22 -13.25 6.46
C SER A 195 -1.82 -12.56 7.69
N ASN A 196 -3.10 -12.80 7.96
CA ASN A 196 -3.65 -12.52 9.27
C ASN A 196 -4.46 -13.71 9.81
N THR A 197 -4.56 -13.83 11.13
CA THR A 197 -5.31 -14.92 11.76
C THR A 197 -6.81 -14.71 11.59
N GLY A 198 -7.55 -15.81 11.69
CA GLY A 198 -9.01 -15.79 11.67
C GLY A 198 -9.62 -14.98 12.81
N LEU A 199 -10.94 -14.82 12.71
CA LEU A 199 -11.78 -14.11 13.67
C LEU A 199 -12.79 -15.07 14.28
N LYS A 200 -13.33 -14.72 15.45
CA LYS A 200 -14.49 -15.41 16.02
C LYS A 200 -15.75 -15.12 15.20
N PRO A 201 -16.77 -16.00 15.24
CA PRO A 201 -18.07 -15.70 14.67
C PRO A 201 -18.60 -14.36 15.22
N SER A 202 -19.27 -13.58 14.38
CA SER A 202 -19.81 -12.22 14.65
C SER A 202 -18.80 -11.06 14.72
N GLU A 203 -17.49 -11.34 14.79
CA GLU A 203 -16.49 -10.28 14.71
C GLU A 203 -16.38 -9.70 13.30
N THR A 204 -15.99 -8.43 13.22
CA THR A 204 -15.75 -7.74 11.96
C THR A 204 -14.34 -7.23 11.89
N ARG A 205 -13.72 -7.35 10.72
CA ARG A 205 -12.40 -6.77 10.45
C ARG A 205 -12.32 -6.26 9.04
N TYR A 206 -11.81 -5.03 8.94
CA TYR A 206 -11.49 -4.35 7.70
C TYR A 206 -10.04 -3.92 7.73
N SER A 207 -9.49 -3.53 6.59
CA SER A 207 -8.19 -2.86 6.59
C SER A 207 -8.01 -1.88 5.44
N ILE A 208 -7.18 -0.88 5.69
CA ILE A 208 -6.71 0.07 4.69
C ILE A 208 -5.22 -0.16 4.52
N THR A 209 -4.81 -0.52 3.31
CA THR A 209 -3.40 -0.82 3.00
C THR A 209 -2.87 0.13 1.95
N GLN A 210 -1.92 1.00 2.29
CA GLN A 210 -1.21 1.85 1.32
C GLN A 210 0.12 1.22 0.91
N TYR A 211 0.43 1.25 -0.39
CA TYR A 211 1.59 0.59 -0.98
C TYR A 211 2.03 1.25 -2.28
N ALA A 212 3.23 0.92 -2.76
CA ALA A 212 3.77 1.42 -4.01
C ALA A 212 4.38 0.28 -4.85
N ALA A 213 3.96 0.18 -6.10
CA ALA A 213 4.52 -0.79 -7.03
C ALA A 213 5.96 -0.44 -7.41
N GLY A 214 6.88 -1.41 -7.33
CA GLY A 214 8.29 -1.22 -7.69
C GLY A 214 8.51 -0.84 -9.15
N GLY A 215 7.54 -1.16 -10.01
CA GLY A 215 7.54 -0.75 -11.42
C GLY A 215 7.55 0.77 -11.61
N LEU A 216 6.93 1.53 -10.70
CA LEU A 216 6.88 3.00 -10.77
C LEU A 216 8.27 3.61 -10.59
N PHE A 217 9.02 3.13 -9.60
CA PHE A 217 10.39 3.58 -9.34
C PHE A 217 11.33 3.23 -10.50
N ARG A 218 11.22 2.00 -11.03
CA ARG A 218 11.98 1.60 -12.20
C ARG A 218 11.64 2.42 -13.44
N TRP A 219 10.37 2.75 -13.65
CA TRP A 219 9.94 3.58 -14.77
C TRP A 219 10.61 4.95 -14.75
N MET A 220 10.65 5.59 -13.58
CA MET A 220 11.35 6.87 -13.42
C MET A 220 12.85 6.71 -13.61
N ALA A 221 13.48 5.70 -13.00
CA ALA A 221 14.91 5.42 -13.16
C ALA A 221 15.33 5.07 -14.62
N TYR A 222 14.37 4.70 -15.47
CA TYR A 222 14.60 4.33 -16.87
C TYR A 222 14.21 5.45 -17.86
N ASP A 223 13.92 6.66 -17.37
CA ASP A 223 13.39 7.81 -18.09
C ASP A 223 12.14 7.48 -18.92
N GLY A 224 11.15 6.85 -18.28
CA GLY A 224 9.86 6.61 -18.92
C GLY A 224 9.85 5.46 -19.94
N VAL A 225 10.71 4.46 -19.76
CA VAL A 225 10.82 3.30 -20.65
C VAL A 225 10.78 2.00 -19.85
N THR A 226 10.05 1.00 -20.35
CA THR A 226 10.03 -0.32 -19.69
C THR A 226 11.38 -1.02 -19.75
N ALA A 227 11.67 -1.83 -18.72
CA ALA A 227 12.85 -2.71 -18.72
C ALA A 227 12.91 -3.62 -19.96
N LYS A 228 11.76 -4.13 -20.40
CA LYS A 228 11.62 -4.96 -21.61
C LYS A 228 12.07 -4.19 -22.85
N LYS A 229 11.59 -2.95 -23.03
CA LYS A 229 11.95 -2.12 -24.18
C LYS A 229 13.43 -1.71 -24.13
N LEU A 230 13.97 -1.33 -22.97
CA LEU A 230 15.41 -1.06 -22.82
C LEU A 230 16.26 -2.29 -23.18
N SER A 231 15.83 -3.48 -22.77
CA SER A 231 16.57 -4.71 -23.02
C SER A 231 16.57 -5.16 -24.48
N SER A 232 15.79 -4.53 -25.35
CA SER A 232 15.73 -4.86 -26.79
C SER A 232 16.91 -4.31 -27.61
N THR A 233 17.69 -3.37 -27.07
CA THR A 233 18.83 -2.76 -27.78
C THR A 233 20.11 -2.77 -26.92
N LYS A 234 21.29 -2.74 -27.54
CA LYS A 234 22.57 -2.63 -26.82
C LYS A 234 22.66 -1.35 -25.99
N ALA A 235 22.23 -0.23 -26.55
CA ALA A 235 22.21 1.06 -25.86
C ALA A 235 21.22 1.07 -24.68
N GLY A 236 20.03 0.52 -24.86
CA GLY A 236 19.04 0.41 -23.79
C GLY A 236 19.49 -0.52 -22.66
N LYS A 237 20.14 -1.65 -22.96
CA LYS A 237 20.77 -2.51 -21.95
C LYS A 237 21.83 -1.75 -21.14
N LYS A 238 22.68 -0.96 -21.80
CA LYS A 238 23.67 -0.11 -21.11
C LYS A 238 22.99 0.88 -20.15
N LYS A 239 21.92 1.54 -20.61
CA LYS A 239 21.13 2.47 -19.77
C LYS A 239 20.50 1.77 -18.57
N LYS A 240 19.82 0.64 -18.80
CA LYS A 240 19.22 -0.16 -17.73
C LYS A 240 20.26 -0.60 -16.71
N ASN A 241 21.41 -1.12 -17.16
CA ASN A 241 22.47 -1.58 -16.25
C ASN A 241 23.10 -0.43 -15.46
N ALA A 242 23.21 0.76 -16.06
CA ALA A 242 23.67 1.96 -15.33
C ALA A 242 22.69 2.37 -14.22
N ALA A 243 21.37 2.29 -14.49
CA ALA A 243 20.33 2.58 -13.50
C ALA A 243 20.16 1.45 -12.45
N ASP A 244 20.35 0.19 -12.84
CA ASP A 244 20.22 -0.97 -11.95
C ASP A 244 21.45 -1.18 -11.05
N GLY A 245 22.60 -0.67 -11.45
CA GLY A 245 23.88 -0.97 -10.85
C GLY A 245 24.31 -2.44 -10.98
N PRO A 246 25.51 -2.79 -10.48
CA PRO A 246 25.92 -4.16 -10.23
C PRO A 246 24.94 -4.90 -9.30
N GLU A 247 25.04 -6.23 -9.34
CA GLU A 247 24.28 -7.12 -8.46
C GLU A 247 24.47 -6.74 -6.98
N GLY A 248 23.39 -6.73 -6.21
CA GLY A 248 23.41 -6.37 -4.79
C GLY A 248 23.43 -4.87 -4.49
N GLN A 249 23.80 -3.99 -5.42
CA GLN A 249 23.91 -2.55 -5.14
C GLN A 249 22.56 -1.93 -4.74
N ARG A 250 21.50 -2.17 -5.52
CA ARG A 250 20.15 -1.69 -5.17
C ARG A 250 19.62 -2.21 -3.84
N TRP A 251 20.08 -3.40 -3.44
CA TRP A 251 19.73 -3.93 -2.12
C TRP A 251 20.44 -3.15 -1.01
N ALA A 252 21.74 -2.91 -1.16
CA ALA A 252 22.50 -2.11 -0.22
C ALA A 252 21.97 -0.66 -0.13
N GLU A 253 21.65 -0.05 -1.27
CA GLU A 253 21.04 1.29 -1.35
C GLU A 253 19.65 1.32 -0.72
N GLY A 254 18.80 0.33 -1.01
CA GLY A 254 17.47 0.23 -0.40
C GLY A 254 17.53 0.08 1.12
N LEU A 255 18.48 -0.71 1.61
CA LEU A 255 18.69 -0.90 3.05
C LEU A 255 19.28 0.35 3.72
N SER A 256 20.16 1.10 3.05
CA SER A 256 20.75 2.33 3.63
C SER A 256 19.74 3.47 3.81
N LEU A 257 18.57 3.37 3.17
CA LEU A 257 17.43 4.26 3.38
C LEU A 257 16.66 3.98 4.68
N TYR A 258 16.92 2.86 5.35
CA TYR A 258 16.44 2.63 6.70
C TYR A 258 17.37 3.32 7.71
N SER A 259 16.78 3.78 8.81
CA SER A 259 17.55 4.29 9.96
C SER A 259 17.94 3.15 10.88
N THR A 260 19.11 3.25 11.50
CA THR A 260 19.44 2.44 12.68
C THR A 260 18.94 3.14 13.93
N MET A 261 18.98 2.45 15.09
CA MET A 261 18.66 3.07 16.37
C MET A 261 19.57 4.27 16.67
N GLU A 262 20.84 4.23 16.25
CA GLU A 262 21.78 5.33 16.44
C GLU A 262 21.54 6.48 15.45
N SER A 263 21.26 6.19 14.17
CA SER A 263 21.13 7.23 13.15
C SER A 263 19.77 7.92 13.11
N TRP A 264 18.74 7.33 13.73
CA TRP A 264 17.34 7.74 13.57
C TRP A 264 17.11 9.23 13.81
N ALA A 265 17.60 9.79 14.91
CA ALA A 265 17.41 11.20 15.23
C ALA A 265 18.09 12.13 14.20
N GLN A 266 19.31 11.79 13.78
CA GLN A 266 20.06 12.58 12.81
C GLN A 266 19.44 12.50 11.41
N ASP A 267 19.04 11.31 10.98
CA ASP A 267 18.36 11.10 9.69
C ASP A 267 17.09 11.97 9.58
N HIS A 268 16.38 12.19 10.70
CA HIS A 268 15.22 13.10 10.76
C HIS A 268 15.59 14.58 10.62
N GLU A 269 16.73 15.02 11.14
CA GLU A 269 17.21 16.40 10.96
C GLU A 269 17.71 16.64 9.54
N ASP A 270 18.49 15.71 8.99
CA ASP A 270 18.95 15.74 7.59
C ASP A 270 17.76 15.75 6.62
N VAL A 271 16.74 14.96 6.98
CA VAL A 271 15.30 15.01 6.66
C VAL A 271 14.68 16.40 6.33
N LYS A 272 14.94 17.34 7.23
CA LYS A 272 14.26 18.65 7.25
C LYS A 272 15.06 19.72 6.53
N ILE A 273 16.39 19.61 6.57
CA ILE A 273 17.32 20.64 6.07
C ILE A 273 17.42 20.61 4.54
N ALA A 274 17.26 19.47 3.88
CA ALA A 274 17.41 19.34 2.43
C ALA A 274 16.20 19.88 1.60
N LYS A 275 15.63 21.02 2.01
CA LYS A 275 14.58 21.72 1.26
C LYS A 275 15.16 22.62 0.17
#